data_AF-A0A1I4PQS1-F1
#
_entry.id   AF-A0A1I4PQS1-F1
#
_cell.length_a   1.000
_cell.length_b   1.000
_cell.length_c   1.000
_cell.angle_alpha   90.00
_cell.angle_beta   90.00
_cell.angle_gamma   90.00
#
_symmetry.space_group_name_H-M   'P 1'
#
loop_
_entity.id
_entity.type
_entity.pdbx_description
1 polymer ?
#
loop_
_entity_poly.entity_id
_entity_poly.type
_entity_poly.pdbx_seq_one_letter_code
_entity_poly.pdbx_strand_id
1 'polypeptide(L)' 'MSQEEATDTPEWKESLAGRAYRLCIEGHKAHCLLRRLLNLLHFWKIDYCAGRHYADIDRLRTLRQRQGRL' A
#
# COMPACT_ATOMS: atom_id res chain seq x y z
N MET A 1 -14.63 -19.80 43.43
CA MET A 1 -14.99 -19.71 42.01
C MET A 1 -14.35 -18.45 41.47
N SER A 2 -13.23 -18.58 40.76
CA SER A 2 -12.50 -17.46 40.19
C SER A 2 -12.18 -17.85 38.76
N GLN A 3 -13.12 -17.56 37.84
CA GLN A 3 -12.89 -17.71 36.41
C GLN A 3 -12.38 -16.38 35.88
N GLU A 4 -11.06 -16.33 35.75
CA GLU A 4 -10.30 -15.77 34.64
C GLU A 4 -11.00 -14.70 33.80
N GLU A 5 -10.70 -13.42 34.08
CA GLU A 5 -10.79 -12.35 33.09
C GLU A 5 -9.67 -12.55 32.07
N ALA A 6 -9.98 -13.25 30.98
CA ALA A 6 -9.16 -13.25 29.78
C ALA A 6 -9.07 -11.80 29.27
N THR A 7 -7.95 -11.17 29.55
CA THR A 7 -7.57 -9.91 28.95
C THR A 7 -7.27 -10.18 27.49
N ASP A 8 -8.27 -9.96 26.63
CA ASP A 8 -8.11 -9.90 25.18
C ASP A 8 -7.27 -8.66 24.84
N THR A 9 -5.96 -8.72 25.11
CA THR A 9 -5.01 -7.81 24.50
C THR A 9 -5.09 -8.07 23.00
N PRO A 10 -5.41 -7.08 22.16
CA PRO A 10 -5.40 -7.28 20.72
C PRO A 10 -3.96 -7.62 20.34
N GLU A 11 -3.72 -8.90 20.05
CA GLU A 11 -2.47 -9.37 19.50
C GLU A 11 -2.35 -8.68 18.14
N TRP A 12 -1.60 -7.58 18.07
CA TRP A 12 -1.40 -6.82 16.85
C TRP A 12 -0.64 -7.72 15.87
N LYS A 13 -1.39 -8.54 15.11
CA LYS A 13 -0.83 -9.47 14.16
C LYS A 13 -0.02 -8.68 13.16
N GLU A 14 1.29 -8.92 13.18
CA GLU A 14 2.25 -8.28 12.30
C GLU A 14 1.75 -8.40 10.84
N SER A 15 1.62 -7.25 10.16
CA SER A 15 1.20 -7.21 8.76
C SER A 15 2.14 -8.06 7.89
N LEU A 16 1.65 -8.58 6.77
CA LEU A 16 2.46 -9.39 5.85
C LEU A 16 3.73 -8.65 5.40
N ALA A 17 3.63 -7.33 5.18
CA ALA A 17 4.77 -6.49 4.82
C ALA A 17 5.78 -6.35 5.96
N GLY A 18 5.30 -6.11 7.19
CA GLY A 18 6.14 -6.05 8.38
C GLY A 18 6.91 -7.35 8.59
N ARG A 19 6.19 -8.48 8.52
CA ARG A 19 6.76 -9.82 8.68
C ARG A 19 7.80 -10.13 7.61
N ALA A 20 7.51 -9.82 6.34
CA ALA A 20 8.47 -10.01 5.26
C ALA A 20 9.73 -9.16 5.43
N TYR A 21 9.58 -7.92 5.93
CA TYR A 21 10.70 -7.03 6.21
C TYR A 21 11.58 -7.56 7.34
N ARG A 22 10.99 -7.93 8.47
CA ARG A 22 11.68 -8.47 9.65
C ARG A 22 12.44 -9.75 9.30
N LEU A 23 11.75 -10.73 8.71
CA LEU A 23 12.36 -12.02 8.35
C LEU A 23 13.46 -11.87 7.27
N CYS A 24 13.34 -10.87 6.38
CA CYS A 24 14.42 -10.57 5.45
C CYS A 24 15.68 -10.05 6.17
N ILE A 25 15.53 -9.15 7.15
CA ILE A 25 16.65 -8.64 7.95
C ILE A 25 17.31 -9.76 8.77
N GLU A 26 16.50 -10.69 9.28
CA GLU A 26 16.96 -11.90 9.98
C GLU A 26 17.69 -12.92 9.06
N GLY A 27 17.80 -12.62 7.75
CA GLY A 27 18.60 -13.41 6.80
C GLY A 27 17.80 -14.44 5.99
N HIS A 28 16.48 -14.50 6.14
CA HIS A 28 15.65 -15.43 5.37
C HIS A 28 15.46 -14.95 3.92
N LYS A 29 16.27 -15.51 2.99
CA LYS A 29 16.29 -15.10 1.56
C LYS A 29 14.92 -15.13 0.88
N ALA A 30 14.06 -16.10 1.18
CA ALA A 30 12.70 -16.18 0.63
C ALA A 30 11.85 -14.93 0.99
N HIS A 31 12.00 -14.42 2.21
CA HIS A 31 11.30 -13.23 2.68
C HIS A 31 11.89 -11.94 2.10
N CYS A 32 13.17 -11.94 1.73
CA CYS A 32 13.74 -10.82 0.97
C CYS A 32 13.17 -10.70 -0.44
N LEU A 33 12.92 -11.83 -1.12
CA LEU A 33 12.21 -11.83 -2.40
C LEU A 33 10.77 -11.33 -2.21
N LEU A 34 10.07 -11.83 -1.20
CA LEU A 34 8.71 -11.39 -0.88
C LEU A 34 8.65 -9.88 -0.60
N ARG A 35 9.59 -9.33 0.20
CA ARG A 35 9.72 -7.90 0.45
C ARG A 35 9.87 -7.09 -0.85
N ARG A 36 10.72 -7.55 -1.79
CA ARG A 36 10.90 -6.88 -3.08
C ARG A 36 9.62 -6.89 -3.91
N LEU A 37 8.90 -8.02 -3.95
CA LEU A 37 7.61 -8.11 -4.65
C LEU A 37 6.56 -7.17 -4.06
N LEU A 38 6.46 -7.11 -2.73
CA LEU A 38 5.55 -6.19 -2.05
C LEU A 38 5.88 -4.73 -2.38
N ASN A 39 7.17 -4.37 -2.39
CA ASN A 39 7.59 -3.02 -2.78
C ASN A 39 7.27 -2.70 -4.24
N LEU A 40 7.46 -3.65 -5.16
CA LEU A 40 7.10 -3.48 -6.58
C LEU A 40 5.60 -3.27 -6.75
N LEU A 41 4.77 -4.08 -6.10
CA LEU A 41 3.32 -3.92 -6.14
C LEU A 41 2.88 -2.57 -5.56
N HIS A 42 3.55 -2.11 -4.50
CA HIS A 42 3.24 -0.81 -3.92
C HIS A 42 3.62 0.34 -4.85
N PHE A 43 4.79 0.26 -5.49
CA PHE A 43 5.23 1.23 -6.49
C PHE A 43 4.27 1.26 -7.68
N TRP A 44 3.85 0.09 -8.17
CA TRP A 44 2.90 -0.03 -9.28
C TRP A 44 1.54 0.59 -8.94
N LYS A 45 1.08 0.43 -7.70
CA LYS A 45 -0.13 1.10 -7.21
C LYS A 45 0.03 2.63 -7.23
N ILE A 46 1.19 3.14 -6.80
CA ILE A 46 1.48 4.57 -6.82
C ILE A 46 1.48 5.10 -8.26
N ASP A 47 2.19 4.43 -9.17
CA ASP A 47 2.27 4.83 -10.59
C ASP A 47 0.90 4.81 -11.26
N TYR A 48 0.08 3.78 -11.00
CA TYR A 48 -1.28 3.70 -11.52
C TYR A 48 -2.14 4.88 -11.03
N CYS A 49 -2.09 5.18 -9.74
CA CYS A 49 -2.82 6.31 -9.16
C CYS A 49 -2.34 7.65 -9.71
N ALA A 50 -1.02 7.82 -9.89
CA ALA A 50 -0.44 9.03 -10.48
C ALA A 50 -0.89 9.19 -11.93
N GLY A 51 -0.83 8.13 -12.75
CA GLY A 51 -1.28 8.15 -14.14
C GLY A 51 -2.76 8.52 -14.28
N ARG A 52 -3.63 7.95 -13.43
CA ARG A 52 -5.05 8.33 -13.37
C ARG A 52 -5.24 9.80 -13.01
N HIS A 53 -4.50 10.30 -12.01
CA HIS A 53 -4.58 11.69 -11.59
C HIS A 53 -4.18 12.68 -12.70
N TYR A 54 -3.09 12.39 -13.43
CA TYR A 54 -2.67 13.23 -14.56
C TYR A 54 -3.69 13.22 -15.70
N ALA A 55 -4.28 12.06 -16.02
CA ALA A 55 -5.34 11.96 -17.02
C ALA A 55 -6.57 12.80 -16.65
N ASP A 56 -6.95 12.82 -15.37
CA ASP A 56 -8.06 13.66 -14.88
C ASP A 56 -7.74 15.16 -14.98
N ILE A 57 -6.50 15.56 -14.67
CA ILE A 57 -6.05 16.96 -14.82
C ILE A 57 -6.12 17.40 -16.29
N ASP A 58 -5.63 16.58 -17.23
CA ASP A 58 -5.66 16.91 -18.65
C ASP A 58 -7.08 16.98 -19.21
N ARG A 59 -7.97 16.10 -18.73
CA ARG A 59 -9.40 16.16 -19.04
C ARG A 59 -10.00 17.49 -18.57
N LEU A 60 -9.71 17.92 -17.35
CA LEU A 60 -10.20 19.20 -16.81
C LEU A 60 -9.65 20.41 -17.58
N ARG A 61 -8.37 20.39 -17.96
CA ARG A 61 -7.77 21.43 -18.81
C ARG A 61 -8.47 21.52 -20.17
N THR A 62 -8.71 20.39 -20.80
CA THR A 62 -9.39 20.30 -22.09
C THR A 62 -10.83 20.85 -22.00
N LEU A 63 -11.55 20.51 -20.94
CA LEU A 63 -12.90 21.04 -20.69
C LEU A 63 -12.92 22.56 -20.49
N ARG A 64 -11.97 23.11 -19.72
CA ARG A 64 -11.85 24.57 -19.53
C ARG A 64 -11.51 25.31 -20.83
N GLN A 65 -10.60 24.78 -21.64
CA GLN A 65 -10.25 25.39 -22.93
C GLN A 65 -11.44 25.45 -23.89
N ARG A 66 -12.35 24.46 -23.83
CA ARG A 66 -13.57 24.44 -24.64
C ARG A 66 -14.61 25.45 -24.14
N GLN A 67 -14.69 25.68 -22.83
CA GLN A 67 -15.61 26.67 -22.26
C GLN A 67 -15.18 28.12 -22.55
N GLY A 68 -13.89 28.42 -22.65
CA GLY A 68 -13.40 29.77 -22.97
C GLY A 68 -13.39 30.13 -24.47
N ARG A 69 -13.89 29.26 -25.35
CA ARG A 69 -14.04 29.52 -26.80
C ARG A 69 -15.50 29.78 -27.23
N LEU A 70 -16.43 29.80 -26.28
CA LEU A 70 -17.81 30.27 -26.45
C LEU A 70 -17.92 31.70 -25.94
#